data_AF-A0A820GM13-F1
#
_entry.id   AF-A0A820GM13-F1
#
_cell.length_a   1.000
_cell.length_b   1.000
_cell.length_c   1.000
_cell.angle_alpha   90.00
_cell.angle_beta   90.00
_cell.angle_gamma   90.00
#
_symmetry.space_group_name_H-M   'P 1'
#
loop_
_entity.id
_entity.type
_entity.pdbx_description
1 polymer ?
#
loop_
_entity_poly.entity_id
_entity_poly.type
_entity_poly.pdbx_seq_one_letter_code
_entity_poly.pdbx_strand_id
1 'polypeptide(L)'
;TLGVVLPPSQLGKWIIVFWDEINLPDEDKYSTQRVIAFLRQRIEHGGFYHTSDHTWIRLERIQFVGACNPPTDPGRKPLTHRFLRHCPLVYVDYPGEISLK
;
A
#
# COMPACT_ATOMS: atom_id res chain seq x y z
N THR A 1 -14.93 20.73 12.73
CA THR A 1 -14.64 20.78 11.28
C THR A 1 -14.31 19.37 10.82
N LEU A 2 -15.35 18.56 10.57
CA LEU A 2 -15.23 17.14 10.26
C LEU A 2 -14.93 17.01 8.75
N GLY A 3 -13.76 16.48 8.40
CA GLY A 3 -13.37 16.28 6.99
C GLY A 3 -14.30 15.30 6.24
N VAL A 4 -14.11 15.21 4.92
CA VAL A 4 -14.90 14.31 4.05
C VAL A 4 -14.53 12.87 4.38
N VAL A 5 -15.53 11.98 4.53
CA VAL A 5 -15.32 10.56 4.79
C VAL A 5 -15.55 9.77 3.50
N LEU A 6 -14.66 8.83 3.19
CA LEU A 6 -14.78 7.90 2.08
C LEU A 6 -15.00 6.48 2.62
N PRO A 7 -16.26 6.02 2.75
CA PRO A 7 -16.59 4.65 3.10
C PRO A 7 -16.87 3.77 1.87
N PRO A 8 -16.93 2.44 2.04
CA PRO A 8 -17.51 1.53 1.05
C PRO A 8 -18.97 1.89 0.76
N SER A 9 -19.40 1.70 -0.49
CA SER A 9 -20.81 1.87 -0.88
C SER A 9 -21.73 0.83 -0.21
N GLN A 10 -21.20 -0.36 0.09
CA GLN A 10 -21.91 -1.40 0.83
C GLN A 10 -21.77 -1.16 2.34
N LEU A 11 -22.92 -0.95 3.00
CA LEU A 11 -22.98 -0.74 4.45
C LEU A 11 -22.45 -1.94 5.22
N GLY A 12 -21.69 -1.67 6.30
CA GLY A 12 -21.15 -2.70 7.20
C GLY A 12 -20.00 -3.54 6.64
N LYS A 13 -19.59 -3.35 5.38
CA LYS A 13 -18.47 -4.10 4.80
C LYS A 13 -17.16 -3.35 4.83
N TRP A 14 -16.07 -4.10 4.72
CA TRP A 14 -14.72 -3.61 4.51
C TRP A 14 -14.31 -3.79 3.05
N ILE A 15 -13.57 -2.82 2.51
CA ILE A 15 -12.86 -2.96 1.24
C ILE A 15 -11.41 -3.30 1.55
N ILE A 16 -10.88 -4.31 0.86
CA ILE A 16 -9.45 -4.59 0.83
C ILE A 16 -8.94 -4.14 -0.54
N VAL A 17 -8.00 -3.21 -0.55
CA VAL A 17 -7.29 -2.81 -1.76
C VAL A 17 -6.01 -3.64 -1.82
N PHE A 18 -5.93 -4.50 -2.83
CA PHE A 18 -4.76 -5.32 -3.09
C PHE A 18 -3.85 -4.62 -4.10
N TRP A 19 -2.59 -4.40 -3.71
CA TRP A 19 -1.55 -3.85 -4.57
C TRP A 19 -0.60 -4.96 -4.98
N ASP A 20 -0.78 -5.43 -6.21
CA ASP A 20 0.18 -6.34 -6.81
C ASP A 20 1.44 -5.58 -7.23
N GLU A 21 2.59 -6.25 -7.14
CA GLU A 21 3.90 -5.72 -7.52
C GLU A 21 4.20 -4.33 -6.93
N ILE A 22 3.91 -4.14 -5.64
CA ILE A 22 3.98 -2.82 -4.98
C ILE A 22 5.37 -2.19 -5.05
N ASN A 23 6.43 -2.99 -5.25
CA ASN A 23 7.81 -2.54 -5.32
C ASN A 23 8.34 -2.31 -6.75
N LEU A 24 7.43 -2.24 -7.74
CA LEU A 24 7.73 -1.88 -9.12
C LEU A 24 7.84 -0.36 -9.40
N PRO A 25 7.10 0.55 -8.71
CA PRO A 25 7.14 1.97 -9.04
C PRO A 25 8.55 2.57 -8.95
N ASP A 26 8.94 3.28 -10.01
CA ASP A 26 10.23 3.94 -10.11
C ASP A 26 10.40 5.10 -9.12
N GLU A 27 11.66 5.39 -8.86
CA GLU A 27 12.09 6.57 -8.12
C GLU A 27 12.15 7.80 -9.03
N ASP A 28 11.89 8.97 -8.45
CA ASP A 28 12.24 10.22 -9.11
C ASP A 28 13.75 10.48 -9.11
N LYS A 29 14.17 11.61 -9.69
CA LYS A 29 15.58 12.06 -9.75
C LYS A 29 16.25 12.15 -8.36
N TYR A 30 15.46 12.21 -7.29
CA TYR A 30 15.91 12.37 -5.91
C TYR A 30 15.68 11.11 -5.08
N SER A 31 15.61 9.94 -5.74
CA SER A 31 15.43 8.63 -5.09
C SER A 31 14.16 8.50 -4.26
N THR A 32 13.09 9.18 -4.66
CA THR A 32 11.80 9.12 -3.97
C THR A 32 10.76 8.38 -4.79
N GLN A 33 10.22 7.29 -4.22
CA GLN A 33 9.05 6.59 -4.75
C GLN A 33 7.77 7.30 -4.30
N ARG A 34 7.28 8.26 -5.09
CA ARG A 34 6.09 9.09 -4.76
C ARG A 34 4.85 8.24 -4.43
N VAL A 35 4.65 7.14 -5.15
CA VAL A 35 3.55 6.20 -4.92
C VAL A 35 3.67 5.61 -3.52
N ILE A 36 4.81 5.05 -3.13
CA ILE A 36 5.03 4.47 -1.80
C ILE A 36 4.83 5.50 -0.69
N ALA A 37 5.30 6.74 -0.88
CA ALA A 37 5.08 7.82 0.08
C ALA A 37 3.58 8.13 0.27
N PHE A 38 2.81 8.08 -0.81
CA PHE A 38 1.36 8.27 -0.80
C PHE A 38 0.62 7.08 -0.17
N LEU A 39 1.07 5.85 -0.40
CA LEU A 39 0.52 4.67 0.29
C LEU A 39 0.77 4.75 1.79
N ARG A 40 2.00 5.14 2.20
CA ARG A 40 2.33 5.40 3.61
C ARG A 40 1.39 6.44 4.23
N GLN A 41 1.08 7.52 3.52
CA GLN A 41 0.18 8.57 4.02
C GLN A 41 -1.19 7.99 4.39
N ARG A 42 -1.74 7.12 3.54
CA ARG A 42 -3.05 6.49 3.78
C ARG A 42 -3.05 5.57 5.00
N ILE A 43 -1.99 4.77 5.16
CA ILE A 43 -1.89 3.82 6.26
C ILE A 43 -1.62 4.56 7.57
N GLU A 44 -0.71 5.54 7.57
CA GLU A 44 -0.29 6.26 8.78
C GLU A 44 -1.31 7.29 9.27
N HIS A 45 -1.94 8.01 8.35
CA HIS A 45 -2.87 9.10 8.70
C HIS A 45 -4.34 8.75 8.46
N GLY A 46 -4.63 7.56 7.93
CA GLY A 46 -6.00 7.11 7.66
C GLY A 46 -6.71 7.94 6.60
N GLY A 47 -5.99 8.57 5.67
CA GLY A 47 -6.55 9.53 4.73
C GLY A 47 -5.55 10.11 3.74
N PHE A 48 -6.04 11.01 2.90
CA PHE A 48 -5.23 11.76 1.94
C PHE A 48 -5.92 13.07 1.53
N TYR A 49 -5.18 13.99 0.92
CA TYR A 49 -5.75 15.20 0.35
C TYR A 49 -6.27 14.96 -1.06
N HIS A 50 -7.50 15.39 -1.31
CA HIS A 50 -8.05 15.44 -2.66
C HIS A 50 -7.34 16.54 -3.45
N THR A 51 -6.86 16.21 -4.64
CA THR A 51 -5.93 17.09 -5.37
C THR A 51 -6.61 18.29 -6.01
N SER A 52 -7.93 18.24 -6.28
CA SER A 52 -8.63 19.33 -6.96
C SER A 52 -9.09 20.46 -6.03
N ASP A 53 -9.43 20.13 -4.78
CA ASP A 53 -10.00 21.08 -3.82
C ASP A 53 -9.22 21.17 -2.50
N HIS A 54 -8.12 20.41 -2.40
CA HIS A 54 -7.25 20.36 -1.21
C HIS A 54 -7.97 19.97 0.08
N THR A 55 -9.10 19.26 -0.03
CA THR A 55 -9.83 18.77 1.13
C THR A 55 -9.21 17.49 1.67
N TRP A 56 -9.24 17.32 3.00
CA TRP A 56 -8.82 16.07 3.63
C TRP A 56 -9.93 15.02 3.53
N ILE A 57 -9.61 13.89 2.90
CA ILE A 57 -10.45 12.71 2.83
C ILE A 57 -9.97 11.69 3.86
N ARG A 58 -10.83 11.34 4.82
CA ARG A 58 -10.61 10.25 5.78
C ARG A 58 -11.16 8.95 5.20
N LEU A 59 -10.32 7.92 5.16
CA LEU A 59 -10.72 6.56 4.78
C LEU A 59 -11.45 5.90 5.94
N GLU A 60 -12.54 5.19 5.66
CA GLU A 60 -13.27 4.42 6.66
C GLU A 60 -13.55 3.01 6.11
N ARG A 61 -13.26 1.98 6.91
CA ARG A 61 -13.43 0.56 6.51
C ARG A 61 -12.69 0.17 5.22
N ILE A 62 -11.48 0.69 5.04
CA ILE A 62 -10.59 0.33 3.92
C ILE A 62 -9.28 -0.19 4.51
N GLN A 63 -8.85 -1.37 4.05
CA GLN A 63 -7.56 -1.98 4.39
C GLN A 63 -6.72 -2.16 3.13
N PHE A 64 -5.41 -2.24 3.33
CA PHE A 64 -4.45 -2.37 2.25
C PHE A 64 -3.63 -3.64 2.45
N VAL A 65 -3.47 -4.40 1.37
CA VAL A 65 -2.62 -5.58 1.31
C VAL A 65 -1.74 -5.45 0.08
N GLY A 66 -0.46 -5.75 0.21
CA GLY A 66 0.49 -5.68 -0.91
C GLY A 66 1.15 -7.03 -1.15
N ALA A 67 1.44 -7.31 -2.41
CA ALA A 67 2.36 -8.38 -2.82
C ALA A 67 3.55 -7.75 -3.53
N CYS A 68 4.73 -8.34 -3.32
CA CYS A 68 5.96 -7.96 -4.00
C CYS A 68 6.87 -9.16 -4.13
N ASN A 69 7.67 -9.14 -5.20
CA ASN A 69 8.83 -10.00 -5.32
C ASN A 69 9.99 -9.49 -4.46
N PRO A 70 10.95 -10.35 -4.08
CA PRO A 70 12.16 -9.92 -3.40
C PRO A 70 12.83 -8.72 -4.11
N PRO A 71 13.34 -7.73 -3.37
CA PRO A 71 14.00 -6.57 -3.96
C PRO A 71 15.33 -6.92 -4.66
N THR A 72 15.79 -8.17 -4.54
CA THR A 72 16.92 -8.74 -5.27
C THR A 72 16.61 -9.03 -6.74
N ASP A 73 15.33 -9.12 -7.09
CA ASP A 73 14.92 -9.47 -8.44
C ASP A 73 15.10 -8.29 -9.41
N PRO A 74 15.47 -8.54 -10.68
CA PRO A 74 15.67 -7.48 -11.66
C PRO A 74 14.43 -6.58 -11.80
N GLY A 75 14.65 -5.26 -11.74
CA GLY A 75 13.59 -4.26 -11.88
C GLY A 75 12.78 -4.00 -10.61
N ARG A 76 13.07 -4.66 -9.49
CA ARG A 76 12.43 -4.39 -8.19
C ARG A 76 13.21 -3.37 -7.39
N LYS A 77 12.50 -2.56 -6.60
CA LYS A 77 13.08 -1.54 -5.71
C LYS A 77 12.83 -1.88 -4.24
N PRO A 78 13.76 -1.62 -3.32
CA PRO A 78 13.51 -1.83 -1.90
C PRO A 78 12.44 -0.85 -1.40
N LEU A 79 11.41 -1.36 -0.70
CA LEU A 79 10.42 -0.51 -0.04
C LEU A 79 11.04 0.22 1.15
N THR A 80 10.70 1.49 1.33
CA THR A 80 11.25 2.29 2.43
C THR A 80 10.86 1.75 3.81
N HIS A 81 11.78 1.80 4.78
CA HIS A 81 11.49 1.44 6.18
C HIS A 81 10.33 2.24 6.79
N ARG A 82 10.15 3.50 6.35
CA ARG A 82 9.04 4.36 6.80
C ARG A 82 7.68 3.85 6.36
N PHE A 83 7.60 3.18 5.22
CA PHE A 83 6.39 2.50 4.76
C PHE A 83 6.26 1.15 5.50
N LEU A 84 7.31 0.33 5.49
CA LEU A 84 7.29 -1.02 6.07
C LEU A 84 7.03 -1.05 7.57
N ARG A 85 7.34 0.01 8.34
CA ARG A 85 7.03 0.06 9.79
C ARG A 85 5.54 -0.09 10.12
N HIS A 86 4.66 0.16 9.16
CA HIS A 86 3.20 0.05 9.33
C HIS A 86 2.65 -1.26 8.76
N CYS A 87 3.48 -2.07 8.11
CA CYS A 87 3.07 -3.25 7.36
C CYS A 87 3.79 -4.49 7.92
N PRO A 88 3.07 -5.44 8.52
CA PRO A 88 3.62 -6.77 8.75
C PRO A 88 4.04 -7.39 7.40
N LEU A 89 5.26 -7.92 7.34
CA LEU A 89 5.79 -8.57 6.15
C LEU A 89 5.80 -10.09 6.36
N VAL A 90 5.19 -10.83 5.44
CA VAL A 90 5.17 -12.29 5.46
C VAL A 90 5.86 -12.78 4.19
N TYR A 91 6.81 -13.70 4.35
CA TYR A 91 7.49 -14.35 3.25
C TYR A 91 6.79 -15.67 2.92
N VAL A 92 6.49 -15.86 1.64
CA VAL A 92 5.90 -17.09 1.11
C VAL A 92 6.82 -17.57 0.00
N ASP A 93 7.51 -18.69 0.27
CA ASP A 93 8.35 -19.35 -0.72
C ASP A 93 7.53 -20.34 -1.55
N TYR A 94 8.15 -20.89 -2.60
CA TYR A 94 7.58 -22.01 -3.33
C TYR A 94 7.26 -23.17 -2.38
N PRO A 95 6.13 -23.86 -2.59
CA PRO A 95 5.83 -25.07 -1.83
C PRO A 95 6.92 -26.11 -2.04
N GLY A 96 7.29 -26.82 -0.97
CA GLY A 96 8.24 -27.93 -1.06
C GLY A 96 7.71 -29.07 -1.94
N GLU A 97 8.62 -29.90 -2.46
CA GLU A 97 8.27 -30.98 -3.42
C GLU A 97 7.16 -31.91 -2.93
N ILE A 98 7.10 -32.20 -1.63
CA ILE A 98 6.07 -33.06 -1.02
C ILE A 98 4.69 -32.38 -1.08
N SER A 99 4.63 -31.05 -0.92
CA SER A 99 3.39 -30.27 -0.97
C SER A 99 2.89 -30.03 -2.41
N LEU A 100 3.77 -30.22 -3.41
CA LEU A 100 3.46 -30.06 -4.83
C LEU A 100 2.91 -31.34 -5.49
N LYS A 101 3.18 -32.52 -4.91
CA LYS A 101 2.70 -33.83 -5.37
C LYS A 101 1.32 -34.14 -4.81
#